data_AF-A0A940L4G9-F1
#
_entry.id   AF-A0A940L4G9-F1
#
_cell.length_a   1.000
_cell.length_b   1.000
_cell.length_c   1.000
_cell.angle_alpha   90.00
_cell.angle_beta   90.00
_cell.angle_gamma   90.00
#
_symmetry.space_group_name_H-M   'P 1'
#
loop_
_entity.id
_entity.type
_entity.pdbx_description
1 polymer ?
#
loop_
_entity_poly.entity_id
_entity_poly.type
_entity_poly.pdbx_seq_one_letter_code
_entity_poly.pdbx_strand_id
1 'polypeptide(L)' 'MALVKIKDGESFESAFRKFKKSCEKAGILSEVKKREHFEKPSVRLKKKSLAARKRAVKKSRKSWGD' A
#
# COMPACT_ATOMS: atom_id res chain seq x y z
N MET A 1 2.18 -9.25 -6.81
CA MET A 1 3.17 -9.04 -7.88
C MET A 1 2.80 -7.77 -8.64
N ALA A 2 3.77 -6.92 -8.98
CA ALA A 2 3.54 -5.67 -9.71
C ALA A 2 4.13 -5.79 -11.12
N LEU A 3 3.29 -5.65 -12.14
CA LEU A 3 3.67 -5.71 -13.56
C LEU A 3 3.30 -4.38 -14.21
N VAL A 4 4.21 -3.80 -14.99
CA VAL A 4 3.97 -2.57 -15.76
C VAL A 4 4.42 -2.84 -17.19
N LYS A 5 3.49 -2.71 -18.14
CA LYS A 5 3.79 -2.78 -19.57
C LYS A 5 4.17 -1.38 -20.04
N ILE A 6 5.34 -1.27 -20.68
CA ILE A 6 5.86 -0.02 -21.25
C ILE A 6 5.39 0.05 -22.70
N LYS A 7 4.99 1.24 -23.17
CA LYS A 7 4.66 1.50 -24.58
C LYS A 7 5.85 2.13 -25.28
N ASP A 8 5.97 1.92 -26.59
CA ASP A 8 7.02 2.54 -27.40
C ASP A 8 6.92 4.07 -27.32
N GLY A 9 8.02 4.72 -26.93
CA GLY A 9 8.10 6.16 -26.69
C GLY A 9 7.92 6.62 -25.24
N GLU A 10 7.67 5.72 -24.27
CA GLU A 10 7.68 6.11 -22.85
C GLU A 10 9.10 6.26 -22.30
N SER A 11 9.35 7.36 -21.58
CA SER A 11 10.61 7.54 -20.87
C SER A 11 10.75 6.55 -19.70
N PHE A 12 11.98 6.07 -19.49
CA PHE A 12 12.30 5.14 -18.40
C PHE A 12 11.79 5.63 -17.03
N GLU A 13 11.95 6.92 -16.74
CA GLU A 13 11.55 7.48 -15.46
C GLU A 13 10.02 7.47 -15.24
N SER A 14 9.25 7.66 -16.31
CA SER A 14 7.79 7.53 -16.27
C SER A 14 7.37 6.09 -15.96
N ALA A 15 7.97 5.11 -16.65
CA ALA A 15 7.73 3.69 -16.41
C ALA A 15 8.13 3.28 -14.97
N PHE A 16 9.26 3.78 -14.47
CA PHE A 16 9.74 3.52 -13.12
C PHE A 16 8.82 4.09 -12.04
N ARG A 17 8.31 5.31 -12.23
CA ARG A 17 7.32 5.92 -11.32
C ARG A 17 6.03 5.09 -11.28
N LYS A 18 5.53 4.63 -12.44
CA LYS A 18 4.36 3.73 -12.51
C LYS A 18 4.62 2.42 -11.78
N PHE A 19 5.81 1.84 -11.93
CA PHE A 19 6.21 0.62 -11.24
C PHE A 19 6.25 0.80 -9.72
N LYS A 20 6.89 1.87 -9.22
CA LYS A 20 6.89 2.20 -7.79
C LYS A 20 5.47 2.32 -7.23
N LYS A 21 4.58 3.05 -7.92
CA LYS A 21 3.18 3.18 -7.54
C LYS A 21 2.43 1.85 -7.57
N SER A 22 2.73 0.98 -8.53
CA SER A 22 2.16 -0.38 -8.61
C SER A 22 2.61 -1.25 -7.44
N CYS A 23 3.88 -1.21 -7.05
CA CYS A 23 4.42 -1.90 -5.88
C CYS A 23 3.80 -1.40 -4.57
N GLU A 24 3.63 -0.09 -4.43
CA GLU A 24 2.96 0.53 -3.28
C GLU A 24 1.49 0.13 -3.20
N LYS A 25 0.76 0.19 -4.32
CA LYS A 25 -0.66 -0.22 -4.40
C LYS A 25 -0.84 -1.71 -4.08
N ALA A 26 0.06 -2.55 -4.59
CA ALA A 26 0.08 -3.98 -4.28
C ALA A 26 0.49 -4.26 -2.81
N GLY A 27 1.00 -3.27 -2.08
CA GLY A 27 1.35 -3.39 -0.67
C GLY A 27 2.54 -4.31 -0.41
N ILE A 28 3.35 -4.64 -1.42
CA ILE A 28 4.43 -5.65 -1.36
C ILE A 28 5.39 -5.33 -0.22
N LEU A 29 5.88 -4.09 -0.14
CA LEU A 29 6.80 -3.67 0.92
C LEU A 29 6.17 -3.74 2.32
N SER A 30 4.86 -3.48 2.42
CA SER A 30 4.14 -3.59 3.70
C SER A 30 3.91 -5.03 4.13
N GLU A 31 3.86 -5.96 3.18
CA GLU A 31 3.69 -7.37 3.42
C GLU A 31 5.01 -8.02 3.85
N VAL A 32 6.11 -7.67 3.19
CA VAL A 32 7.47 -8.10 3.60
C VAL A 32 7.72 -7.73 5.06
N LYS A 33 7.51 -6.45 5.44
CA LYS A 33 7.67 -5.97 6.82
C LYS A 33 6.81 -6.69 7.86
N LYS A 34 5.62 -7.16 7.47
CA LYS A 34 4.73 -7.92 8.37
C LYS A 34 5.15 -9.39 8.52
N ARG A 35 5.90 -9.91 7.56
CA ARG A 35 6.37 -11.31 7.52
C ARG A 35 7.80 -11.47 8.03
N GLU A 36 8.56 -10.38 8.15
CA GLU A 36 9.94 -10.37 8.68
C GLU A 36 10.08 -11.04 10.05
N HIS A 37 9.07 -10.92 10.92
CA HIS A 37 9.05 -11.55 12.24
C HIS A 37 7.71 -12.20 12.53
N PHE A 38 7.71 -13.27 13.33
CA PHE A 38 6.48 -13.88 13.79
C PHE A 38 5.72 -12.92 14.70
N GLU A 39 4.46 -12.67 14.34
CA GLU A 39 3.53 -11.92 15.15
C GLU A 39 2.36 -12.83 15.59
N LYS A 40 2.17 -12.94 16.90
CA LYS A 40 1.08 -13.73 17.50
C LYS A 40 -0.28 -13.30 16.89
N PRO A 41 -1.20 -14.25 16.60
CA PRO A 41 -2.46 -13.93 15.95
C PRO A 41 -3.27 -12.80 16.61
N SER A 42 -3.27 -12.72 17.94
CA SER A 42 -3.95 -11.66 18.69
C SER A 42 -3.40 -10.26 18.41
N VAL A 43 -2.07 -10.11 18.32
CA VAL A 43 -1.42 -8.83 18.02
C VAL A 43 -1.69 -8.41 16.58
N ARG A 44 -1.66 -9.37 15.65
CA ARG A 44 -2.01 -9.15 14.23
C ARG A 44 -3.44 -8.64 14.06
N LEU A 45 -4.40 -9.26 14.77
CA LEU A 45 -5.80 -8.84 14.80
C LEU A 45 -5.97 -7.43 15.37
N LYS A 46 -5.29 -7.13 16.48
CA LYS A 46 -5.28 -5.80 17.10
C LYS A 46 -4.70 -4.73 16.16
N LYS A 47 -3.57 -5.00 15.50
CA LYS A 47 -2.98 -4.07 14.51
C LYS A 47 -3.90 -3.85 13.31
N LYS A 48 -4.58 -4.90 12.82
CA LYS A 48 -5.55 -4.81 11.71
C LYS A 48 -6.74 -3.91 12.07
N SER A 49 -7.32 -4.05 13.25
CA SER A 49 -8.47 -3.23 13.68
C SER A 49 -8.09 -1.76 13.88
N LEU A 50 -6.93 -1.49 14.47
CA LEU A 50 -6.40 -0.13 14.62
C LEU A 50 -6.13 0.53 13.26
N ALA A 51 -5.54 -0.20 12.31
CA ALA A 51 -5.30 0.31 10.97
C ALA A 51 -6.62 0.62 10.22
N ALA A 52 -7.65 -0.21 10.38
CA ALA A 52 -8.97 0.03 9.81
C ALA A 52 -9.62 1.29 10.40
N ARG A 53 -9.60 1.45 11.72
CA ARG A 53 -10.11 2.66 12.40
C ARG A 53 -9.41 3.94 11.93
N LYS A 54 -8.07 3.92 11.85
CA LYS A 54 -7.30 5.06 11.34
C LYS A 54 -7.67 5.42 9.90
N ARG A 55 -7.90 4.43 9.03
CA ARG A 55 -8.35 4.66 7.65
C ARG A 55 -9.75 5.27 7.59
N ALA A 56 -10.68 4.81 8.43
CA ALA A 56 -12.04 5.35 8.49
C ALA A 56 -12.03 6.83 8.91
N VAL A 57 -11.29 7.19 9.96
CA VAL A 57 -11.13 8.59 10.41
C VAL A 57 -10.50 9.46 9.32
N LYS A 58 -9.49 8.96 8.61
CA LYS A 58 -8.88 9.71 7.50
C LYS A 58 -9.86 9.92 6.34
N LYS A 59 -10.75 8.95 6.07
CA LYS A 59 -11.78 9.05 5.03
C LYS A 59 -12.85 10.07 5.41
N SER A 60 -13.36 10.03 6.64
CA SER A 60 -14.37 10.97 7.12
C SER A 60 -13.86 12.41 7.16
N ARG A 61 -12.59 12.62 7.55
CA ARG A 61 -11.97 13.96 7.50
C ARG A 61 -11.85 14.49 6.07
N LYS A 62 -11.58 13.61 5.10
CA LYS A 62 -11.46 14.02 3.70
C LYS A 62 -12.83 14.39 3.10
N SER A 63 -13.89 13.67 3.44
CA SER A 63 -15.25 13.94 2.94
C SER A 63 -15.92 15.18 3.54
N TRP A 64 -15.36 15.78 4.60
CA TRP A 64 -15.89 17.00 5.21
C TRP A 64 -15.21 18.27 4.66
N GLY A 65 -14.02 18.13 4.06
CA GLY A 65 -13.22 19.27 3.60
C GLY A 65 -13.21 19.48 2.09
N ASP A 66 -14.17 18.90 1.37
CA ASP A 66 -14.48 19.18 -0.04
C ASP A 66 -15.71 20.08 -0.13
#